data_AF-A0A920TDK1-F1
#
_entry.id   AF-A0A920TDK1-F1
#
_cell.length_a   1.000
_cell.length_b   1.000
_cell.length_c   1.000
_cell.angle_alpha   90.00
_cell.angle_beta   90.00
_cell.angle_gamma   90.00
#
_symmetry.space_group_name_H-M   'P 1'
#
loop_
_entity.id
_entity.type
_entity.pdbx_description
1 polymer ?
#
loop_
_entity_poly.entity_id
_entity_poly.type
_entity_poly.pdbx_seq_one_letter_code
_entity_poly.pdbx_strand_id
1 'polypeptide(L)' 'MDALLKICRIRKVKHVYWSSSSDFLVRNEENFLKQNLSKAGIQAHVEENLEFLLIQGLERPFKTFKSFWDNWNH' A
#
# COMPACT_ATOMS: atom_id res chain seq x y z
N MET A 1 12.33 11.62 3.85
CA MET A 1 12.76 10.23 3.55
C MET A 1 14.12 9.87 4.16
N ASP A 2 15.13 10.75 4.08
CA ASP A 2 16.46 10.51 4.66
C ASP A 2 16.49 10.19 6.16
N ALA A 3 15.60 10.82 6.93
CA ALA A 3 15.45 10.53 8.36
C ALA A 3 15.05 9.07 8.63
N LEU A 4 14.11 8.53 7.84
CA LEU A 4 13.65 7.14 7.96
C LEU A 4 14.79 6.17 7.65
N LEU A 5 15.47 6.36 6.52
CA LEU A 5 16.60 5.51 6.11
C LEU A 5 17.74 5.56 7.13
N LYS A 6 18.00 6.74 7.71
CA LYS A 6 18.98 6.90 8.79
C LYS A 6 18.60 6.08 10.02
N ILE A 7 17.34 6.12 10.44
CA ILE A 7 16.83 5.30 11.55
C ILE A 7 16.97 3.81 11.22
N CYS A 8 16.56 3.38 10.03
CA CYS A 8 16.68 1.98 9.60
C CYS A 8 18.13 1.48 9.64
N ARG A 9 19.08 2.30 9.20
CA ARG A 9 20.52 1.98 9.27
C ARG A 9 21.01 1.85 10.71
N ILE A 10 20.73 2.85 11.56
CA ILE A 10 21.14 2.85 12.97
C ILE A 10 20.56 1.63 13.71
N ARG A 11 19.31 1.29 13.42
CA ARG A 11 18.59 0.18 14.07
C ARG A 11 18.80 -1.17 13.38
N LYS A 12 19.63 -1.25 12.33
CA LYS A 12 19.86 -2.47 11.53
C LYS A 12 18.56 -3.15 11.07
N VAL A 13 17.59 -2.34 10.65
CA VAL A 13 16.28 -2.81 10.18
C VAL A 13 16.47 -3.60 8.90
N LYS A 14 15.90 -4.81 8.84
CA LYS A 14 15.88 -5.67 7.65
C LYS A 14 14.53 -5.71 6.95
N HIS A 15 13.45 -5.48 7.71
CA HIS A 15 12.08 -5.59 7.23
C HIS A 15 11.25 -4.39 7.69
N VAL A 16 10.40 -3.88 6.81
CA VAL A 16 9.41 -2.84 7.10
C VAL A 16 8.05 -3.33 6.61
N TYR A 17 7.03 -3.16 7.43
CA TYR A 17 5.66 -3.61 7.17
C TYR A 17 4.72 -2.41 7.21
N TRP A 18 3.80 -2.33 6.25
CA TRP A 18 2.69 -1.36 6.28
C TRP A 18 1.50 -1.87 5.47
N SER A 19 0.32 -1.30 5.71
CA SER A 19 -0.87 -1.53 4.89
C SER A 19 -0.97 -0.43 3.84
N SER A 20 -1.29 -0.79 2.59
CA SER A 20 -1.39 0.18 1.50
C SER A 20 -2.56 1.14 1.67
N SER A 21 -2.38 2.39 1.30
CA SER A 21 -3.47 3.36 1.26
C SER A 21 -4.41 3.13 0.07
N SER A 22 -5.71 3.39 0.27
CA SER A 22 -6.70 3.54 -0.79
C SER A 22 -6.62 4.91 -1.49
N ASP A 23 -5.93 5.88 -0.90
CA ASP A 23 -5.65 7.19 -1.50
C ASP A 23 -4.57 7.09 -2.59
N PHE A 24 -4.93 7.49 -3.81
CA PHE A 24 -4.04 7.47 -4.96
C PHE A 24 -2.79 8.35 -4.79
N LEU A 25 -2.89 9.52 -4.14
CA LEU A 25 -1.75 10.40 -3.94
C LEU A 25 -0.72 9.77 -3.00
N VAL A 26 -1.20 9.10 -1.96
CA VAL A 26 -0.36 8.38 -0.99
C VAL A 26 0.36 7.19 -1.65
N ARG A 27 -0.24 6.56 -2.66
CA ARG A 27 0.39 5.43 -3.38
C ARG A 27 1.67 5.80 -4.13
N ASN A 28 1.75 7.01 -4.68
CA ASN A 28 2.99 7.46 -5.30
C ASN A 28 4.11 7.58 -4.27
N GLU A 29 3.79 8.05 -3.06
CA GLU A 29 4.73 8.11 -1.95
C GLU A 29 5.11 6.72 -1.43
N GLU A 30 4.16 5.79 -1.33
CA GLU A 30 4.42 4.38 -0.96
C GLU A 30 5.35 3.70 -1.97
N ASN A 31 5.14 3.93 -3.27
CA ASN A 31 6.01 3.41 -4.32
C ASN A 31 7.42 3.99 -4.21
N PHE A 32 7.54 5.30 -3.98
CA PHE A 32 8.82 5.95 -3.76
C PHE A 32 9.52 5.40 -2.51
N LEU A 33 8.79 5.19 -1.41
CA LEU A 33 9.30 4.57 -0.18
C LEU A 33 9.82 3.16 -0.44
N LYS A 34 9.03 2.32 -1.11
CA LYS A 34 9.40 0.93 -1.45
C LYS A 34 10.69 0.87 -2.25
N GLN A 35 10.87 1.76 -3.24
CA GLN A 35 12.11 1.84 -4.02
C GLN A 35 13.31 2.25 -3.17
N ASN A 36 13.15 3.22 -2.26
CA ASN A 36 14.24 3.68 -1.39
C ASN A 36 14.66 2.62 -0.37
N LEU A 37 13.69 1.89 0.22
CA LEU A 37 13.97 0.77 1.11
C LEU A 37 14.70 -0.36 0.38
N SER A 38 14.27 -0.70 -0.84
CA SER A 38 14.94 -1.70 -1.67
C SER A 38 16.40 -1.33 -1.97
N LYS A 39 16.67 -0.07 -2.35
CA LYS A 39 18.04 0.43 -2.55
C LYS A 39 18.90 0.35 -1.28
N ALA A 40 18.29 0.43 -0.11
CA ALA A 40 18.95 0.30 1.18
C ALA A 40 19.10 -1.16 1.65
N GLY A 41 18.68 -2.15 0.86
CA GLY A 41 18.71 -3.57 1.23
C GLY A 41 17.66 -3.96 2.28
N ILE A 42 16.61 -3.15 2.43
CA ILE A 42 15.52 -3.37 3.39
C ILE A 42 14.33 -3.95 2.63
N GLN A 43 13.80 -5.07 3.13
CA GLN A 43 12.64 -5.71 2.53
C GLN A 43 11.35 -5.03 3.00
N ALA A 44 10.57 -4.56 2.04
CA ALA A 44 9.26 -3.99 2.26
C ALA A 44 8.16 -5.06 2.09
N HIS A 45 7.28 -5.18 3.07
CA HIS A 45 6.08 -6.01 3.02
C HIS A 45 4.87 -5.10 3.09
N VAL A 46 4.04 -5.15 2.04
CA VAL A 46 2.89 -4.27 1.89
C VAL A 46 1.65 -5.13 1.88
N GLU A 47 0.79 -4.94 2.87
CA GLU A 47 -0.52 -5.58 2.90
C GLU A 47 -1.48 -4.76 2.04
N GLU A 48 -2.13 -5.41 1.07
CA GLU A 48 -3.08 -4.73 0.19
C GLU A 48 -4.36 -4.39 0.96
N ASN A 49 -4.74 -3.12 0.90
CA ASN A 49 -6.01 -2.67 1.47
C ASN A 49 -7.16 -3.13 0.56
N LEU A 50 -8.12 -3.84 1.17
CA LEU A 50 -9.31 -4.37 0.52
C LEU A 50 -10.10 -3.30 -0.25
N GLU A 51 -10.17 -2.07 0.25
CA GLU A 51 -10.83 -0.96 -0.46
C GLU A 51 -10.22 -0.70 -1.84
N PHE A 52 -8.91 -0.86 -1.98
CA PHE A 52 -8.23 -0.69 -3.26
C PHE A 52 -8.46 -1.87 -4.20
N LEU A 53 -8.43 -3.11 -3.69
CA LEU A 53 -8.73 -4.30 -4.48
C LEU A 53 -10.15 -4.24 -5.05
N LEU A 54 -11.09 -3.73 -4.25
CA LEU A 54 -12.46 -3.44 -4.67
C LEU A 54 -12.52 -2.38 -5.77
N ILE A 55 -11.66 -1.35 -5.74
CA ILE A 55 -11.63 -0.30 -6.78
C ILE A 55 -10.95 -0.78 -8.06
N GLN A 56 -9.87 -1.56 -7.99
CA GLN A 56 -9.15 -2.04 -9.19
C GLN A 56 -9.90 -3.10 -9.99
N GLY A 57 -10.73 -3.91 -9.33
CA GLY A 57 -11.55 -4.92 -10.00
C GLY A 57 -12.78 -4.35 -10.70
N LEU A 58 -13.09 -3.06 -10.51
CA LEU A 58 -14.31 -2.45 -11.02
C LEU A 58 -13.99 -1.38 -12.06
N GLU A 59 -14.61 -1.48 -13.23
CA GLU A 59 -14.58 -0.40 -14.22
C GLU A 59 -15.18 0.91 -13.68
N ARG A 60 -16.05 0.83 -12.65
CA ARG A 60 -16.70 1.97 -11.99
C ARG A 60 -16.95 1.70 -10.51
N PRO A 61 -16.78 2.70 -9.62
CA PRO A 61 -17.11 2.54 -8.20
C PRO A 61 -18.59 2.21 -8.00
N PHE A 62 -18.88 1.36 -7.01
CA PHE A 62 -20.26 1.04 -6.65
C PHE A 62 -20.99 2.29 -6.16
N LYS A 63 -22.15 2.57 -6.76
CA LYS A 63 -22.99 3.72 -6.39
C LYS A 63 -23.85 3.45 -5.16
N THR A 64 -24.06 2.17 -4.80
CA THR A 64 -24.89 1.76 -3.66
C THR A 64 -24.26 0.60 -2.91
N PHE A 65 -24.53 0.51 -1.60
CA PHE A 65 -24.13 -0.63 -0.79
C PHE A 65 -24.71 -1.95 -1.31
N LYS A 66 -25.95 -1.94 -1.83
CA LYS A 66 -26.58 -3.13 -2.42
C LYS A 66 -25.80 -3.66 -3.63
N SER A 67 -25.43 -2.79 -4.57
CA SER A 67 -24.64 -3.19 -5.74
C SER A 67 -23.26 -3.75 -5.36
N PHE A 68 -22.66 -3.24 -4.28
CA PHE A 68 -21.41 -3.77 -3.73
C PHE A 68 -21.61 -5.19 -3.17
N TRP A 69 -22.66 -5.36 -2.34
CA TRP A 69 -22.97 -6.64 -1.70
C TRP A 69 -23.34 -7.74 -2.71
N ASP A 70 -24.08 -7.40 -3.76
CA ASP A 70 -24.48 -8.33 -4.81
C ASP A 70 -23.27 -8.83 -5.64
N ASN A 71 -22.24 -7.98 -5.83
CA ASN A 71 -21.01 -8.37 -6.53
C ASN A 71 -20.07 -9.22 -5.66
N TRP A 72 -19.99 -8.94 -4.37
CA TRP A 72 -19.12 -9.69 -3.44
C TRP A 72 -19.53 -11.16 -3.26
N ASN A 73 -20.82 -11.48 -3.44
CA ASN A 73 -21.36 -12.83 -3.23
C ASN A 73 -21.38 -13.71 -4.49
N HIS A 74 -20.74 -13.27 -5.59
CA HIS A 74 -20.66 -14.00 -6.86
C HIS A 74 -19.20 -14.29 -7.24
#